data_AF-A0A848SRZ3-F1
#
_entry.id   AF-A0A848SRZ3-F1
#
_cell.length_a   1.000
_cell.length_b   1.000
_cell.length_c   1.000
_cell.angle_alpha   90.00
_cell.angle_beta   90.00
_cell.angle_gamma   90.00
#
_symmetry.space_group_name_H-M   'P 1'
#
loop_
_entity.id
_entity.type
_entity.pdbx_description
1 polymer ?
#
loop_
_entity_poly.entity_id
_entity_poly.type
_entity_poly.pdbx_seq_one_letter_code
_entity_poly.pdbx_strand_id
1 'polypeptide(L)' 'MPKYDLQDPTDLDIMRAHFDNYSEEDWDEYIELATEKNLSYKNINALNSAKRKARLSKYFNDKMINWVLNLVEELDQLED' A
#
# COMPACT_ATOMS: atom_id res chain seq x y z
N MET A 1 -7.63 7.91 -3.16
CA MET A 1 -6.87 8.50 -2.05
C MET A 1 -6.39 9.90 -2.42
N PRO A 2 -6.12 10.76 -1.43
CA PRO A 2 -5.48 12.05 -1.68
C PRO A 2 -4.08 11.84 -2.28
N LYS A 3 -3.71 12.70 -3.23
CA LYS A 3 -2.39 12.70 -3.84
C LYS A 3 -1.40 13.35 -2.87
N TYR A 4 -0.53 12.55 -2.25
CA TYR A 4 0.48 13.04 -1.31
C TYR A 4 1.64 13.75 -2.02
N ASP A 5 2.06 14.90 -1.51
CA ASP A 5 3.34 15.53 -1.86
C ASP A 5 4.46 14.91 -1.03
N LEU A 6 5.31 14.10 -1.68
CA LEU A 6 6.44 13.44 -1.03
C LEU A 6 7.57 14.39 -0.59
N GLN A 7 7.43 15.70 -0.86
CA GLN A 7 8.34 16.74 -0.37
C GLN A 7 7.77 17.51 0.83
N ASP A 8 6.48 17.35 1.15
CA ASP A 8 5.87 17.95 2.33
C ASP A 8 5.91 16.96 3.51
N PRO A 9 6.63 17.28 4.62
CA PRO A 9 6.68 16.43 5.81
C PRO A 9 5.30 16.08 6.39
N THR A 10 4.33 16.99 6.28
CA THR A 10 2.97 16.78 6.77
C THR A 10 2.27 15.69 5.97
N ASP A 11 2.37 15.76 4.64
CA ASP A 11 1.81 14.75 3.74
C ASP A 11 2.46 13.39 3.95
N LEU A 12 3.77 13.36 4.21
CA LEU A 12 4.49 12.11 4.53
C LEU A 12 3.97 11.49 5.83
N ASP A 13 3.76 12.29 6.88
CA ASP A 13 3.24 11.78 8.15
C ASP A 13 1.80 11.26 8.01
N ILE A 14 0.94 11.97 7.26
CA ILE A 14 -0.42 11.52 6.95
C ILE A 14 -0.40 10.22 6.15
N MET A 15 0.42 10.16 5.09
CA MET A 15 0.54 8.98 4.24
C MET A 15 1.01 7.75 5.04
N ARG A 16 2.00 7.93 5.91
CA ARG A 16 2.49 6.86 6.81
C ARG A 16 1.41 6.40 7.78
N ALA A 17 0.66 7.33 8.37
CA ALA A 17 -0.47 6.99 9.24
C ALA A 17 -1.55 6.20 8.50
N HIS A 18 -1.88 6.56 7.25
CA HIS A 18 -2.80 5.80 6.43
C HIS A 18 -2.30 4.39 6.12
N PHE A 19 -1.01 4.24 5.83
CA PHE A 19 -0.40 2.93 5.65
C PHE A 19 -0.45 2.07 6.92
N ASP A 20 -0.21 2.68 8.09
CA ASP A 20 -0.24 1.97 9.37
C ASP A 20 -1.67 1.58 9.83
N ASN A 21 -2.72 2.03 9.13
CA ASN A 21 -4.07 1.52 9.37
C ASN A 21 -4.27 0.10 8.87
N TYR A 22 -3.50 -0.35 7.86
CA TYR A 22 -3.59 -1.71 7.32
C TYR A 22 -2.82 -2.71 8.19
N SER A 23 -3.52 -3.75 8.63
CA SER A 23 -2.99 -4.94 9.29
C SER A 23 -2.31 -5.90 8.31
N GLU A 24 -1.61 -6.91 8.82
CA GLU A 24 -1.01 -7.93 7.96
C GLU A 24 -2.08 -8.72 7.20
N GLU A 25 -3.23 -8.96 7.84
CA GLU A 25 -4.39 -9.63 7.27
C GLU A 25 -5.00 -8.82 6.12
N ASP A 26 -5.17 -7.50 6.28
CA ASP A 26 -5.69 -6.64 5.20
C ASP A 26 -4.77 -6.73 3.95
N TRP A 27 -3.44 -6.74 4.16
CA TRP A 27 -2.50 -6.91 3.04
C TRP A 27 -2.60 -8.29 2.39
N ASP A 28 -2.92 -9.35 3.13
CA ASP A 28 -3.14 -10.68 2.55
C ASP A 28 -4.34 -10.68 1.61
N GLU A 29 -5.45 -10.06 2.01
CA GLU A 29 -6.65 -9.92 1.17
C GLU A 29 -6.32 -9.20 -0.15
N TYR A 30 -5.55 -8.11 -0.09
CA TYR A 30 -5.09 -7.40 -1.29
C TYR A 30 -4.13 -8.22 -2.17
N ILE A 31 -3.27 -9.06 -1.57
CA ILE A 31 -2.36 -9.95 -2.32
C ILE A 31 -3.17 -11.04 -3.04
N GLU A 32 -4.17 -11.61 -2.37
CA GLU A 32 -5.08 -12.60 -2.95
C GLU A 32 -5.84 -11.99 -4.12
N LEU A 33 -6.49 -10.84 -3.91
CA LEU A 33 -7.21 -10.11 -4.95
C LEU A 33 -6.31 -9.76 -6.14
N ALA A 34 -5.10 -9.24 -5.88
CA ALA A 34 -4.13 -8.96 -6.93
C ALA A 34 -3.74 -10.22 -7.73
N THR A 35 -3.65 -11.36 -7.06
CA THR A 35 -3.36 -12.65 -7.69
C THR A 35 -4.52 -13.12 -8.56
N GLU A 36 -5.76 -13.05 -8.06
CA GLU A 36 -6.98 -13.40 -8.80
C GLU A 36 -7.18 -12.54 -10.05
N LYS A 37 -6.91 -11.23 -9.92
CA LYS A 37 -6.97 -10.28 -11.04
C LYS A 37 -5.75 -10.37 -11.97
N ASN A 38 -4.84 -11.33 -11.75
CA ASN A 38 -3.64 -11.57 -12.54
C ASN A 38 -2.74 -10.33 -12.69
N LEU A 39 -2.59 -9.53 -11.64
CA LEU A 39 -1.65 -8.42 -11.63
C LEU A 39 -0.20 -8.91 -11.80
N SER A 40 0.66 -8.01 -12.26
CA SER A 40 2.06 -8.35 -12.49
C SER A 40 2.77 -8.79 -11.20
N TYR A 41 3.75 -9.69 -11.33
CA TYR A 41 4.61 -10.14 -10.24
C TYR A 41 5.24 -8.98 -9.44
N LYS A 42 5.54 -7.87 -10.13
CA LYS A 42 6.08 -6.67 -9.50
C LYS A 42 5.09 -6.05 -8.50
N ASN A 43 3.80 -6.01 -8.82
CA ASN A 43 2.75 -5.48 -7.95
C ASN A 43 2.54 -6.41 -6.75
N ILE A 44 2.45 -7.72 -6.99
CA ILE A 44 2.32 -8.73 -5.93
C ILE A 44 3.50 -8.65 -4.95
N ASN A 45 4.73 -8.49 -5.45
CA ASN A 45 5.91 -8.33 -4.60
C ASN A 45 5.91 -7.01 -3.81
N ALA A 46 5.36 -5.93 -4.36
CA ALA A 46 5.22 -4.66 -3.65
C ALA A 46 4.27 -4.81 -2.47
N LEU A 47 3.11 -5.45 -2.67
CA LEU A 47 2.15 -5.76 -1.61
C LEU A 47 2.75 -6.72 -0.55
N ASN A 48 3.49 -7.75 -0.97
CA ASN A 48 4.23 -8.61 -0.03
C ASN A 48 5.27 -7.84 0.80
N SER A 49 5.87 -6.79 0.24
CA SER A 49 6.81 -5.94 0.96
C SER A 49 6.08 -5.02 1.94
N ALA A 50 4.89 -4.52 1.56
CA ALA A 50 3.99 -3.77 2.44
C ALA A 50 3.54 -4.61 3.63
N LYS A 51 3.08 -5.85 3.41
CA LYS A 51 2.70 -6.81 4.46
C LYS A 51 3.79 -6.95 5.52
N ARG A 52 5.04 -7.22 5.11
CA ARG A 52 6.19 -7.37 6.04
C ARG A 52 6.50 -6.11 6.85
N LYS A 53 5.92 -4.98 6.47
CA LYS A 53 6.08 -3.66 7.08
C LYS A 53 4.78 -3.13 7.65
N ALA A 54 3.71 -3.92 7.72
CA ALA A 54 2.41 -3.49 8.23
C ALA A 54 2.58 -2.84 9.61
N ARG A 55 1.96 -1.65 9.78
CA ARG A 55 2.05 -0.82 10.99
C ARG A 55 3.46 -0.38 11.40
N LEU A 56 4.44 -0.51 10.51
CA LEU A 56 5.84 -0.19 10.70
C LEU A 56 6.34 0.79 9.61
N SER A 57 5.49 1.72 9.17
CA SER A 57 5.76 2.73 8.13
C SER A 57 7.11 3.44 8.28
N LYS A 58 7.52 3.75 9.51
CA LYS A 58 8.83 4.37 9.84
C LYS A 58 10.06 3.61 9.34
N TYR A 59 9.92 2.32 9.02
CA TYR A 59 10.98 1.46 8.48
C TYR A 59 10.77 1.10 7.01
N PHE A 60 9.90 1.85 6.33
CA PHE A 60 9.54 1.63 4.94
C PHE A 60 9.76 2.89 4.11
N ASN A 61 10.08 2.72 2.83
CA ASN A 61 10.40 3.83 1.94
C ASN A 61 9.11 4.56 1.54
N ASP A 62 9.05 5.88 1.74
CA ASP A 62 7.88 6.71 1.44
C ASP A 62 7.37 6.54 0.01
N LYS A 63 8.27 6.43 -0.98
CA LYS A 63 7.87 6.17 -2.37
C LYS A 63 7.17 4.82 -2.54
N MET A 64 7.60 3.81 -1.77
CA MET A 64 6.99 2.49 -1.79
C MET A 64 5.64 2.52 -1.08
N ILE A 65 5.54 3.20 0.07
CA ILE A 65 4.28 3.41 0.79
C ILE A 65 3.26 4.06 -0.14
N ASN A 66 3.61 5.17 -0.79
CA ASN A 66 2.74 5.84 -1.74
C ASN A 66 2.29 4.88 -2.85
N TRP A 67 3.23 4.12 -3.44
CA TRP A 67 2.90 3.20 -4.52
C TRP A 67 1.91 2.11 -4.08
N VAL A 68 2.15 1.44 -2.94
CA VAL A 68 1.25 0.37 -2.48
C VAL A 68 -0.12 0.90 -2.04
N LEU A 69 -0.20 2.12 -1.51
CA LEU A 69 -1.50 2.76 -1.21
C LEU A 69 -2.30 3.07 -2.49
N ASN A 70 -1.64 3.52 -3.56
CA ASN A 70 -2.31 3.69 -4.86
C ASN A 70 -2.75 2.34 -5.43
N LEU A 71 -1.95 1.28 -5.23
CA LEU A 71 -2.29 -0.06 -5.70
C LEU A 71 -3.51 -0.64 -4.96
N VAL A 72 -3.64 -0.38 -3.66
CA VAL A 72 -4.83 -0.72 -2.87
C VAL A 72 -6.07 -0.04 -3.44
N GLU A 73 -6.00 1.26 -3.72
CA GLU A 73 -7.11 2.00 -4.33
C GLU A 73 -7.50 1.45 -5.71
N GLU A 74 -6.52 1.09 -6.54
CA GLU A 74 -6.79 0.45 -7.84
C GLU A 74 -7.48 -0.91 -7.67
N LEU A 75 -7.12 -1.67 -6.64
CA LEU A 75 -7.73 -2.98 -6.35
C LEU A 75 -9.14 -2.84 -5.80
N ASP A 76 -9.39 -1.90 -4.87
CA ASP A 76 -10.73 -1.59 -4.35
C ASP A 76 -11.69 -1.25 -5.51
N GLN A 77 -11.22 -0.46 -6.49
CA GLN A 77 -12.01 -0.11 -7.69
C GLN A 77 -12.30 -1.29 -8.63
N LEU A 78 -11.54 -2.39 -8.53
CA LEU A 78 -11.76 -3.60 -9.34
C LEU A 78 -12.70 -4.60 -8.66
N GLU A 79 -13.04 -4.38 -7.37
CA GLU A 79 -13.98 -5.18 -6.61
C GLU A 79 -15.44 -4.69 -6.79
N ASP A 80 -15.64 -3.39 -7.00
CA ASP A 80 -16.92 -2.75 -7.34
C ASP A 80 -17.34 -2.90 -8.83
#